data_AF-A0A376DSY5-F1
#
_entry.id   AF-A0A376DSY5-F1
#
_cell.length_a   1.000
_cell.length_b   1.000
_cell.length_c   1.000
_cell.angle_alpha   90.00
_cell.angle_beta   90.00
_cell.angle_gamma   90.00
#
_symmetry.space_group_name_H-M   'P 1'
#
loop_
_entity.id
_entity.type
_entity.pdbx_description
1 polymer ?
#
loop_
_entity_poly.entity_id
_entity_poly.type
_entity_poly.pdbx_seq_one_letter_code
_entity_poly.pdbx_strand_id
1 'polypeptide(L)'
;MMNYQFIIQKMKNLVTSFILFFFIPVYGQNSVHDSLKMYYQDSLLVNKNFKDGSISNKLTVKVINPCNSEKERFDGAVTIIIAAIKNKNYNDSIVYNYPYAQSGLINLKTNNISVYTVNKHQAVLIPFTYCGNWDNDTKVSYIVFYNRKNYLYHIKYYCGEDGKCKLNDKLNITLKDLPSKLKSKIIKDLQTKYHKLSDFQ
;
A
#
# COMPACT_ATOMS: atom_id res chain seq x y z
N MET A 1 77.86 -14.84 -3.94
CA MET A 1 77.52 -13.41 -3.95
C MET A 1 76.82 -13.08 -5.26
N MET A 2 75.50 -13.00 -5.23
CA MET A 2 74.70 -12.35 -6.26
C MET A 2 73.44 -11.83 -5.56
N ASN A 3 73.19 -10.54 -5.72
CA ASN A 3 72.36 -9.70 -4.88
C ASN A 3 70.87 -10.10 -4.92
N TYR A 4 70.38 -10.70 -3.82
CA TYR A 4 68.95 -10.95 -3.58
C TYR A 4 68.11 -9.67 -3.43
N GLN A 5 68.74 -8.49 -3.39
CA GLN A 5 68.04 -7.21 -3.23
C GLN A 5 67.43 -6.65 -4.53
N PHE A 6 67.78 -7.17 -5.71
CA PHE A 6 67.27 -6.63 -6.97
C PHE A 6 65.88 -7.16 -7.38
N ILE A 7 65.44 -8.29 -6.82
CA ILE A 7 64.13 -8.89 -7.15
C ILE A 7 63.01 -8.29 -6.28
N ILE A 8 63.33 -7.86 -5.05
CA ILE A 8 62.33 -7.31 -4.10
C ILE A 8 61.87 -5.90 -4.51
N GLN A 9 62.66 -5.14 -5.27
CA GLN A 9 62.32 -3.77 -5.64
C GLN A 9 61.36 -3.67 -6.84
N LYS A 10 61.21 -4.74 -7.65
CA LYS A 10 60.28 -4.76 -8.80
C LYS A 10 58.88 -5.26 -8.44
N MET A 11 58.68 -5.82 -7.24
CA MET A 11 57.37 -6.27 -6.75
C MET A 11 56.72 -5.31 -5.72
N LYS A 12 57.36 -4.20 -5.36
CA LYS A 12 56.76 -3.16 -4.50
C LYS A 12 56.00 -2.06 -5.24
N ASN A 13 56.10 -2.00 -6.57
CA ASN A 13 55.39 -1.01 -7.40
C ASN A 13 54.24 -1.60 -8.24
N LEU A 14 53.89 -2.88 -8.05
CA LEU A 14 52.76 -3.51 -8.76
C LEU A 14 51.55 -3.81 -7.87
N VAL A 15 51.63 -3.52 -6.57
CA VAL A 15 50.55 -3.80 -5.60
C VAL A 15 49.87 -2.50 -5.09
N THR A 16 50.23 -1.36 -5.66
CA THR A 16 49.71 -0.04 -5.27
C THR A 16 48.75 0.58 -6.29
N SER A 17 48.25 -0.19 -7.26
CA SER A 17 47.37 0.34 -8.32
C SER A 17 46.26 -0.62 -8.76
N PHE A 18 45.67 -1.37 -7.83
CA PHE A 18 44.43 -2.11 -8.08
C PHE A 18 43.52 -2.20 -6.83
N ILE A 19 43.51 -1.14 -6.00
CA ILE A 19 42.32 -0.81 -5.20
C ILE A 19 41.47 0.12 -6.07
N LEU A 20 41.00 -0.43 -7.18
CA LEU A 20 39.95 0.18 -7.98
C LEU A 20 38.65 -0.19 -7.28
N PHE A 21 38.20 0.75 -6.46
CA PHE A 21 36.82 1.03 -6.09
C PHE A 21 35.79 0.10 -6.78
N PHE A 22 35.51 -1.04 -6.17
CA PHE A 22 34.15 -1.58 -6.18
C PHE A 22 33.41 -1.05 -4.95
N PHE A 23 33.42 0.28 -4.79
CA PHE A 23 32.18 0.91 -4.39
C PHE A 23 31.28 0.72 -5.60
N ILE A 24 30.53 -0.38 -5.60
CA ILE A 24 29.29 -0.42 -6.38
C ILE A 24 28.55 0.81 -5.86
N PRO A 25 28.42 1.91 -6.63
CA PRO A 25 27.43 2.87 -6.24
C PRO A 25 26.16 2.02 -6.24
N VAL A 26 25.48 1.95 -5.10
CA VAL A 26 24.06 1.64 -5.09
C VAL A 26 23.49 2.71 -6.00
N TYR A 27 23.46 2.39 -7.30
CA TYR A 27 22.97 3.25 -8.34
C TYR A 27 21.57 3.52 -7.88
N GLY A 28 21.37 4.80 -7.57
CA GLY A 28 20.33 5.23 -6.69
C GLY A 28 19.04 4.52 -7.05
N GLN A 29 18.29 4.13 -6.03
CA GLN A 29 16.87 4.44 -6.12
C GLN A 29 16.83 5.85 -6.67
N ASN A 30 16.41 6.00 -7.94
CA ASN A 30 16.14 7.30 -8.49
C ASN A 30 15.33 7.99 -7.40
N SER A 31 15.94 9.00 -6.77
CA SER A 31 15.20 9.89 -5.88
C SER A 31 14.00 10.26 -6.73
N VAL A 32 12.81 9.83 -6.29
CA VAL A 32 11.55 10.07 -7.01
C VAL A 32 11.66 11.50 -7.53
N HIS A 33 11.80 11.61 -8.85
CA HIS A 33 12.36 12.78 -9.52
C HIS A 33 11.71 14.02 -8.91
N ASP A 34 12.46 15.06 -8.54
CA ASP A 34 11.92 16.28 -7.89
C ASP A 34 10.77 16.94 -8.71
N SER A 35 10.55 16.51 -9.96
CA SER A 35 9.37 16.83 -10.79
C SER A 35 8.05 16.28 -10.25
N LEU A 36 8.06 15.21 -9.45
CA LEU A 36 6.86 14.66 -8.82
C LEU A 36 6.49 15.37 -7.52
N LYS A 37 7.41 16.13 -6.91
CA LYS A 37 7.17 16.92 -5.68
C LYS A 37 5.98 17.89 -5.83
N MET A 38 5.78 18.42 -7.05
CA MET A 38 4.66 19.31 -7.38
C MET A 38 3.30 18.58 -7.31
N TYR A 39 3.27 17.27 -7.51
CA TYR A 39 2.05 16.45 -7.44
C TYR A 39 1.75 15.93 -6.03
N TYR A 40 2.56 16.21 -4.99
CA TYR A 40 2.26 15.79 -3.61
C TYR A 40 1.47 16.85 -2.82
N GLN A 41 0.68 17.71 -3.47
CA GLN A 41 0.04 18.83 -2.79
C GLN A 41 -1.07 18.40 -1.81
N ASP A 42 -1.81 17.33 -2.12
CA ASP A 42 -2.88 16.85 -1.25
C ASP A 42 -2.54 15.46 -0.69
N SER A 43 -2.59 15.32 0.64
CA SER A 43 -2.47 14.02 1.28
C SER A 43 -3.44 13.87 2.44
N LEU A 44 -4.02 12.68 2.56
CA LEU A 44 -4.85 12.29 3.70
C LEU A 44 -4.00 11.43 4.62
N LEU A 45 -3.92 11.80 5.90
CA LEU A 45 -3.22 11.03 6.92
C LEU A 45 -4.18 10.63 8.03
N VAL A 46 -4.30 9.32 8.27
CA VAL A 46 -5.09 8.74 9.36
C VAL A 46 -4.15 8.07 10.34
N ASN A 47 -4.34 8.34 11.63
CA ASN A 47 -3.67 7.65 12.71
C ASN A 47 -4.71 7.03 13.64
N LYS A 48 -4.55 5.75 13.99
CA LYS A 48 -5.47 5.04 14.90
C LYS A 48 -4.66 4.15 15.84
N ASN A 49 -4.87 4.32 17.15
CA ASN A 49 -4.25 3.47 18.16
C ASN A 49 -5.21 2.32 18.52
N PHE A 50 -4.66 1.13 18.74
CA PHE A 50 -5.43 -0.03 19.19
C PHE A 50 -4.56 -0.97 20.01
N LYS A 51 -5.18 -1.81 20.85
CA LYS A 51 -4.47 -2.78 21.68
C LYS A 51 -4.66 -4.20 21.15
N ASP A 52 -3.56 -4.94 21.04
CA ASP A 52 -3.59 -6.38 20.79
C ASP A 52 -3.03 -7.09 22.02
N GLY A 53 -3.93 -7.59 22.88
CA GLY A 53 -3.59 -7.96 24.26
C GLY A 53 -3.04 -6.75 25.04
N SER A 54 -1.83 -6.89 25.58
CA SER A 54 -1.13 -5.82 26.33
C SER A 54 -0.32 -4.88 25.42
N ILE A 55 -0.17 -5.19 24.14
CA ILE A 55 0.67 -4.42 23.21
C ILE A 55 -0.15 -3.30 22.59
N SER A 56 0.33 -2.06 22.73
CA SER A 56 -0.23 -0.90 22.05
C SER A 56 0.33 -0.82 20.62
N ASN A 57 -0.56 -0.74 19.64
CA ASN A 57 -0.26 -0.61 18.23
C ASN A 57 -0.73 0.74 17.71
N LYS A 58 0.03 1.30 16.78
CA LYS A 58 -0.34 2.48 16.01
C LYS A 58 -0.50 2.09 14.54
N LEU A 59 -1.71 2.24 14.03
CA LEU A 59 -2.00 2.25 12.61
C LEU A 59 -1.76 3.66 12.06
N THR A 60 -1.04 3.74 10.94
CA THR A 60 -0.92 4.94 10.12
C THR A 60 -1.33 4.60 8.69
N VAL A 61 -2.29 5.34 8.12
CA VAL A 61 -2.70 5.23 6.72
C VAL A 61 -2.49 6.57 6.06
N LYS A 62 -1.70 6.63 5.00
CA LYS A 62 -1.46 7.83 4.20
C LYS A 62 -1.93 7.59 2.78
N VAL A 63 -2.78 8.47 2.26
CA VAL A 63 -3.14 8.51 0.84
C VAL A 63 -2.53 9.76 0.23
N ILE A 64 -1.75 9.59 -0.82
CA ILE A 64 -1.21 10.67 -1.66
C ILE A 64 -2.17 10.88 -2.81
N ASN A 65 -2.56 12.14 -3.05
CA ASN A 65 -3.57 12.52 -4.04
C ASN A 65 -4.84 11.68 -3.89
N PRO A 66 -5.51 11.76 -2.74
CA PRO A 66 -6.82 11.15 -2.57
C PRO A 66 -7.85 11.85 -3.46
N CYS A 67 -8.98 11.20 -3.68
CA CYS A 67 -10.18 11.88 -4.18
C CYS A 67 -10.52 13.09 -3.31
N ASN A 68 -10.81 14.23 -3.95
CA ASN A 68 -11.25 15.43 -3.28
C ASN A 68 -12.50 15.99 -3.98
N SER A 69 -13.65 15.87 -3.32
CA SER A 69 -14.94 16.37 -3.81
C SER A 69 -14.99 17.90 -3.93
N GLU A 70 -14.15 18.63 -3.20
CA GLU A 70 -14.12 20.10 -3.22
C GLU A 70 -13.31 20.66 -4.40
N LYS A 71 -12.44 19.85 -5.02
CA LYS A 71 -11.53 20.30 -6.08
C LYS A 71 -11.84 19.73 -7.46
N GLU A 72 -12.89 18.91 -7.62
CA GLU A 72 -13.23 18.18 -8.86
C GLU A 72 -12.02 17.50 -9.54
N ARG A 73 -10.99 17.13 -8.77
CA ARG A 73 -9.79 16.48 -9.30
C ARG A 73 -9.99 14.97 -9.26
N PHE A 74 -10.08 14.37 -10.44
CA PHE A 74 -10.10 12.91 -10.62
C PHE A 74 -8.93 12.41 -11.49
N ASP A 75 -8.04 13.33 -11.90
CA ASP A 75 -6.82 13.08 -12.63
C ASP A 75 -5.59 13.48 -11.78
N GLY A 76 -4.69 12.53 -11.56
CA GLY A 76 -3.44 12.77 -10.85
C GLY A 76 -2.29 12.09 -11.60
N ALA A 77 -1.08 12.66 -11.49
CA ALA A 77 0.12 11.97 -12.00
C ALA A 77 0.40 10.68 -11.21
N VAL A 78 -0.02 10.63 -9.95
CA VAL A 78 0.15 9.48 -9.07
C VAL A 78 -0.93 9.49 -7.98
N THR A 79 -1.38 8.33 -7.53
CA THR A 79 -2.15 8.19 -6.27
C THR A 79 -1.70 6.92 -5.57
N ILE A 80 -1.35 7.04 -4.29
CA ILE A 80 -0.69 5.98 -3.52
C ILE A 80 -1.39 5.86 -2.17
N ILE A 81 -1.72 4.65 -1.75
CA ILE A 81 -2.07 4.36 -0.37
C ILE A 81 -0.94 3.59 0.32
N ILE A 82 -0.51 4.10 1.47
CA ILE A 82 0.48 3.49 2.34
C ILE A 82 -0.23 3.21 3.65
N ALA A 83 -0.21 1.97 4.11
CA ALA A 83 -0.70 1.62 5.43
C ALA A 83 0.40 0.92 6.21
N ALA A 84 0.55 1.28 7.49
CA ALA A 84 1.56 0.71 8.36
C ALA A 84 1.02 0.50 9.78
N ILE A 85 1.38 -0.62 10.40
CA ILE A 85 1.14 -0.89 11.81
C ILE A 85 2.49 -1.01 12.50
N LYS A 86 2.70 -0.14 13.49
CA LYS A 86 3.93 -0.11 14.28
C LYS A 86 3.61 -0.28 15.76
N ASN A 87 4.44 -1.08 16.44
CA ASN A 87 4.54 -1.12 17.89
C ASN A 87 6.02 -1.25 18.29
N LYS A 88 6.28 -1.55 19.57
CA LYS A 88 7.65 -1.72 20.09
C LYS A 88 8.38 -2.96 19.56
N ASN A 89 7.65 -3.97 19.10
CA ASN A 89 8.18 -5.27 18.65
C ASN A 89 8.29 -5.35 17.13
N TYR A 90 7.48 -4.60 16.38
CA TYR A 90 7.43 -4.73 14.93
C TYR A 90 6.88 -3.52 14.18
N ASN A 91 7.12 -3.53 12.86
CA ASN A 91 6.60 -2.59 11.88
C ASN A 91 6.21 -3.35 10.60
N ASP A 92 4.91 -3.47 10.33
CA ASP A 92 4.39 -4.02 9.07
C ASP A 92 3.84 -2.90 8.21
N SER A 93 4.09 -2.94 6.92
CA SER A 93 3.54 -1.96 5.98
C SER A 93 3.12 -2.60 4.66
N ILE A 94 2.27 -1.89 3.94
CA ILE A 94 1.93 -2.15 2.55
C ILE A 94 1.84 -0.83 1.81
N VAL A 95 2.33 -0.83 0.58
CA VAL A 95 2.27 0.31 -0.34
C VAL A 95 1.56 -0.16 -1.59
N TYR A 96 0.52 0.56 -1.98
CA TYR A 96 -0.19 0.32 -3.23
C TYR A 96 -0.20 1.60 -4.06
N ASN A 97 0.44 1.53 -5.22
CA ASN A 97 0.41 2.56 -6.25
C ASN A 97 -0.71 2.23 -7.23
N TYR A 98 -1.70 3.10 -7.37
CA TYR A 98 -2.81 2.86 -8.29
C TYR A 98 -2.34 3.06 -9.74
N PRO A 99 -2.47 2.04 -10.62
CA PRO A 99 -1.94 2.13 -11.98
C PRO A 99 -2.67 3.13 -12.88
N TYR A 100 -3.89 3.54 -12.52
CA TYR A 100 -4.74 4.38 -13.38
C TYR A 100 -4.97 5.77 -12.79
N ALA A 101 -3.93 6.37 -12.17
CA ALA A 101 -4.02 7.67 -11.52
C ALA A 101 -4.53 8.80 -12.43
N GLN A 102 -4.35 8.67 -13.75
CA GLN A 102 -4.83 9.63 -14.76
C GLN A 102 -6.36 9.58 -14.99
N SER A 103 -7.00 8.47 -14.65
CA SER A 103 -8.45 8.27 -14.85
C SER A 103 -9.18 7.98 -13.54
N GLY A 104 -8.52 8.14 -12.40
CA GLY A 104 -9.15 7.97 -11.11
C GLY A 104 -8.18 8.03 -9.95
N LEU A 105 -8.70 8.42 -8.78
CA LEU A 105 -7.91 8.55 -7.55
C LEU A 105 -8.42 7.60 -6.47
N ILE A 106 -7.60 7.36 -5.43
CA ILE A 106 -8.00 6.56 -4.27
C ILE A 106 -8.94 7.37 -3.37
N ASN A 107 -10.11 6.81 -3.07
CA ASN A 107 -11.04 7.34 -2.09
C ASN A 107 -10.97 6.54 -0.79
N LEU A 108 -10.53 7.17 0.30
CA LEU A 108 -10.45 6.55 1.62
C LEU A 108 -11.42 7.22 2.59
N LYS A 109 -12.49 6.51 2.93
CA LYS A 109 -13.43 6.88 3.99
C LYS A 109 -12.87 6.45 5.35
N THR A 110 -12.31 7.39 6.11
CA THR A 110 -11.56 7.12 7.35
C THR A 110 -12.40 6.41 8.42
N ASN A 111 -13.70 6.71 8.49
CA ASN A 111 -14.67 6.07 9.38
C ASN A 111 -14.91 4.59 9.07
N ASN A 112 -14.62 4.13 7.85
CA ASN A 112 -14.77 2.74 7.45
C ASN A 112 -13.58 1.85 7.89
N ILE A 113 -12.48 2.46 8.36
CA ILE A 113 -11.33 1.73 8.91
C ILE A 113 -11.73 1.08 10.22
N SER A 114 -11.75 -0.26 10.23
CA SER A 114 -12.17 -1.04 11.38
C SER A 114 -11.04 -1.86 11.97
N VAL A 115 -11.06 -1.99 13.29
CA VAL A 115 -10.19 -2.90 14.04
C VAL A 115 -11.13 -3.89 14.73
N TYR A 116 -10.88 -5.19 14.57
CA TYR A 116 -11.77 -6.22 15.07
C TYR A 116 -10.98 -7.47 15.50
N THR A 117 -11.47 -8.14 16.53
CA THR A 117 -10.78 -9.29 17.14
C THR A 117 -11.07 -10.58 16.37
N VAL A 118 -10.02 -11.29 15.96
CA VAL A 118 -10.07 -12.65 15.39
C VAL A 118 -9.11 -13.56 16.12
N ASN A 119 -9.64 -14.59 16.77
CA ASN A 119 -8.85 -15.57 17.52
C ASN A 119 -7.87 -14.91 18.52
N LYS A 120 -8.39 -13.97 19.34
CA LYS A 120 -7.64 -13.17 20.34
C LYS A 120 -6.62 -12.17 19.77
N HIS A 121 -6.46 -12.09 18.44
CA HIS A 121 -5.61 -11.12 17.78
C HIS A 121 -6.43 -10.03 17.11
N GLN A 122 -5.94 -8.79 17.13
CA GLN A 122 -6.57 -7.71 16.36
C GLN A 122 -6.25 -7.83 14.88
N ALA A 123 -7.28 -7.68 14.05
CA ALA A 123 -7.19 -7.51 12.62
C ALA A 123 -7.61 -6.09 12.25
N VAL A 124 -6.91 -5.48 11.31
CA VAL A 124 -7.22 -4.14 10.79
C VAL A 124 -7.72 -4.27 9.36
N LEU A 125 -8.90 -3.73 9.08
CA LEU A 125 -9.49 -3.64 7.74
C LEU A 125 -9.51 -2.18 7.29
N ILE A 126 -8.91 -1.92 6.14
CA ILE A 126 -8.83 -0.59 5.53
C ILE A 126 -9.49 -0.70 4.15
N PRO A 127 -10.82 -0.55 4.08
CA PRO A 127 -11.51 -0.47 2.80
C PRO A 127 -11.25 0.88 2.14
N PHE A 128 -11.05 0.88 0.82
CA PHE A 128 -10.96 2.08 0.00
C PHE A 128 -11.56 1.83 -1.38
N THR A 129 -12.08 2.88 -1.98
CA THR A 129 -12.73 2.88 -3.30
C THR A 129 -11.99 3.85 -4.23
N TYR A 130 -12.58 4.18 -5.36
CA TYR A 130 -11.96 5.02 -6.38
C TYR A 130 -12.99 6.01 -6.93
N CYS A 131 -12.58 7.26 -7.17
CA CYS A 131 -13.34 8.24 -7.95
C CYS A 131 -12.78 8.31 -9.37
N GLY A 132 -13.49 8.96 -10.29
CA GLY A 132 -13.03 9.20 -11.67
C GLY A 132 -13.31 8.08 -12.66
N ASN A 133 -13.82 6.92 -12.21
CA ASN A 133 -14.22 5.84 -13.12
C ASN A 133 -15.61 6.13 -13.70
N TRP A 134 -15.67 6.30 -15.03
CA TRP A 134 -16.92 6.54 -15.78
C TRP A 134 -17.57 5.24 -16.27
N ASP A 135 -16.94 4.09 -16.01
CA ASP A 135 -17.47 2.79 -16.35
C ASP A 135 -18.44 2.28 -15.26
N ASN A 136 -19.40 1.48 -15.70
CA ASN A 136 -20.34 0.75 -14.83
C ASN A 136 -19.63 -0.27 -13.90
N ASP A 137 -18.37 -0.61 -14.21
CA ASP A 137 -17.53 -1.43 -13.35
C ASP A 137 -16.82 -0.56 -12.31
N THR A 138 -17.12 -0.84 -11.04
CA THR A 138 -16.44 -0.23 -9.90
C THR A 138 -15.80 -1.30 -9.03
N LYS A 139 -15.02 -0.89 -8.03
CA LYS A 139 -14.35 -1.82 -7.13
C LYS A 139 -14.15 -1.25 -5.74
N VAL A 140 -14.21 -2.14 -4.76
CA VAL A 140 -13.74 -1.87 -3.39
C VAL A 140 -12.45 -2.64 -3.21
N SER A 141 -11.44 -1.96 -2.67
CA SER A 141 -10.19 -2.58 -2.29
C SER A 141 -10.06 -2.66 -0.78
N TYR A 142 -9.44 -3.72 -0.29
CA TYR A 142 -9.18 -3.93 1.12
C TYR A 142 -7.70 -4.12 1.34
N ILE A 143 -7.09 -3.26 2.16
CA ILE A 143 -5.87 -3.61 2.88
C ILE A 143 -6.28 -4.30 4.18
N VAL A 144 -5.65 -5.43 4.47
CA VAL A 144 -5.88 -6.19 5.69
C VAL A 144 -4.56 -6.45 6.39
N PHE A 145 -4.48 -6.12 7.67
CA PHE A 145 -3.40 -6.60 8.53
C PHE A 145 -3.95 -7.62 9.53
N TYR A 146 -3.35 -8.80 9.55
CA TYR A 146 -3.70 -9.83 10.54
C TYR A 146 -2.53 -10.77 10.78
N ASN A 147 -2.18 -10.98 12.04
CA ASN A 147 -1.14 -11.92 12.47
C ASN A 147 0.16 -11.80 11.66
N ARG A 148 0.72 -10.58 11.60
CA ARG A 148 1.98 -10.25 10.89
C ARG A 148 1.95 -10.49 9.37
N LYS A 149 0.76 -10.71 8.80
CA LYS A 149 0.53 -10.77 7.35
C LYS A 149 -0.25 -9.55 6.91
N ASN A 150 0.11 -9.04 5.74
CA ASN A 150 -0.61 -8.02 5.03
C ASN A 150 -1.28 -8.64 3.79
N TYR A 151 -2.45 -8.13 3.44
CA TYR A 151 -3.17 -8.56 2.25
C TYR A 151 -3.72 -7.34 1.54
N LEU A 152 -3.76 -7.40 0.22
CA LEU A 152 -4.42 -6.42 -0.64
C LEU A 152 -5.37 -7.17 -1.57
N TYR A 153 -6.64 -6.83 -1.50
CA TYR A 153 -7.68 -7.39 -2.35
C TYR A 153 -8.35 -6.28 -3.15
N HIS A 154 -8.71 -6.59 -4.39
CA HIS A 154 -9.52 -5.74 -5.25
C HIS A 154 -10.78 -6.51 -5.63
N ILE A 155 -11.93 -6.08 -5.13
CA ILE A 155 -13.21 -6.74 -5.31
C ILE A 155 -14.04 -5.94 -6.30
N LYS A 156 -14.45 -6.60 -7.38
CA LYS A 156 -15.23 -5.98 -8.46
C LYS A 156 -16.72 -5.94 -8.14
N TYR A 157 -17.35 -4.85 -8.55
CA TYR A 157 -18.79 -4.64 -8.53
C TYR A 157 -19.22 -4.15 -9.91
N TYR A 158 -20.45 -4.52 -10.27
CA TYR A 158 -21.15 -3.97 -11.42
C TYR A 158 -22.27 -3.08 -10.92
N CYS A 159 -22.31 -1.82 -11.36
CA CYS A 159 -23.39 -0.89 -11.08
C CYS A 159 -24.24 -0.68 -12.33
N GLY A 160 -25.54 -1.00 -12.24
CA GLY A 160 -26.47 -0.78 -13.34
C GLY A 160 -26.84 0.69 -13.50
N GLU A 161 -27.52 1.00 -14.61
CA GLU A 161 -28.06 2.35 -14.90
C GLU A 161 -29.07 2.82 -13.84
N ASP A 162 -29.71 1.89 -13.12
CA ASP A 162 -30.58 2.19 -11.98
C ASP A 162 -29.82 2.59 -10.71
N GLY A 163 -28.49 2.73 -10.81
CA GLY A 163 -27.57 3.09 -9.74
C GLY A 163 -27.35 1.97 -8.72
N LYS A 164 -27.95 0.78 -8.90
CA LYS A 164 -27.78 -0.36 -7.99
C LYS A 164 -26.51 -1.12 -8.35
N CYS A 165 -25.72 -1.41 -7.33
CA CYS A 165 -24.47 -2.14 -7.46
C CYS A 165 -24.60 -3.57 -6.93
N LYS A 166 -24.02 -4.51 -7.66
CA LYS A 166 -23.96 -5.92 -7.32
C LYS A 166 -22.52 -6.38 -7.34
N LEU A 167 -22.18 -7.21 -6.37
CA LEU A 167 -20.89 -7.88 -6.30
C LEU A 167 -20.67 -8.71 -7.57
N ASN A 168 -19.58 -8.45 -8.29
CA ASN A 168 -19.19 -9.11 -9.53
C ASN A 168 -17.81 -9.78 -9.38
N ASP A 169 -17.64 -10.54 -8.30
CA ASP A 169 -16.38 -11.21 -8.01
C ASP A 169 -16.59 -12.56 -7.33
N LYS A 170 -15.69 -13.51 -7.58
CA LYS A 170 -15.70 -14.84 -6.95
C LYS A 170 -15.01 -14.76 -5.59
N LEU A 171 -15.69 -14.17 -4.59
CA LEU A 171 -15.11 -13.90 -3.26
C LEU A 171 -14.47 -15.11 -2.57
N ASN A 172 -14.97 -16.32 -2.84
CA ASN A 172 -14.36 -17.52 -2.29
C ASN A 172 -12.93 -17.77 -2.79
N ILE A 173 -12.64 -17.37 -4.02
CA ILE A 173 -11.34 -17.45 -4.68
C ILE A 173 -10.52 -16.21 -4.34
N THR A 174 -11.09 -15.01 -4.46
CA THR A 174 -10.39 -13.74 -4.19
C THR A 174 -9.86 -13.67 -2.76
N LEU A 175 -10.65 -14.13 -1.79
CA LEU A 175 -10.32 -14.07 -0.36
C LEU A 175 -9.81 -15.42 0.18
N LYS A 176 -9.30 -16.32 -0.67
CA LYS A 176 -8.94 -17.69 -0.28
C LYS A 176 -7.87 -17.76 0.83
N ASP A 177 -6.96 -16.79 0.85
CA ASP A 177 -5.82 -16.77 1.78
C ASP A 177 -6.19 -16.17 3.15
N LEU A 178 -7.41 -15.64 3.29
CA LEU A 178 -7.89 -15.11 4.56
C LEU A 178 -8.42 -16.22 5.47
N PRO A 179 -8.13 -16.14 6.78
CA PRO A 179 -8.80 -16.96 7.78
C PRO A 179 -10.33 -16.82 7.67
N SER A 180 -11.05 -17.92 7.88
CA SER A 180 -12.51 -18.01 7.66
C SER A 180 -13.30 -16.90 8.36
N LYS A 181 -13.01 -16.58 9.62
CA LYS A 181 -13.69 -15.50 10.37
C LYS A 181 -13.48 -14.11 9.75
N LEU A 182 -12.26 -13.84 9.30
CA LEU A 182 -11.87 -12.58 8.65
C LEU A 182 -12.50 -12.47 7.26
N LYS A 183 -12.46 -13.57 6.49
CA LYS A 183 -13.18 -13.70 5.21
C LYS A 183 -14.68 -13.42 5.38
N SER A 184 -15.36 -14.09 6.33
CA SER A 184 -16.80 -13.87 6.58
C SER A 184 -17.12 -12.44 6.98
N LYS A 185 -16.25 -11.78 7.77
CA LYS A 185 -16.41 -10.36 8.11
C LYS A 185 -16.33 -9.45 6.89
N ILE A 186 -15.33 -9.65 6.02
CA ILE A 186 -15.19 -8.86 4.78
C ILE A 186 -16.37 -9.12 3.84
N ILE A 187 -16.79 -10.37 3.66
CA ILE A 187 -17.96 -10.71 2.82
C ILE A 187 -19.20 -9.98 3.34
N LYS A 188 -19.47 -10.00 4.65
CA LYS A 188 -20.60 -9.29 5.25
C LYS A 188 -20.52 -7.78 5.00
N ASP A 189 -19.34 -7.17 5.20
CA ASP A 189 -19.16 -5.74 4.95
C ASP A 189 -19.41 -5.38 3.48
N LEU A 190 -18.83 -6.16 2.55
CA LEU A 190 -19.05 -6.02 1.11
C LEU A 190 -20.54 -6.10 0.74
N GLN A 191 -21.27 -7.04 1.32
CA GLN A 191 -22.69 -7.28 1.08
C GLN A 191 -23.63 -6.31 1.81
N THR A 192 -23.14 -5.37 2.62
CA THR A 192 -24.01 -4.47 3.41
C THR A 192 -23.71 -3.00 3.16
N LYS A 193 -22.52 -2.67 2.69
CA LYS A 193 -22.03 -1.29 2.54
C LYS A 193 -22.04 -0.78 1.11
N TYR A 194 -22.13 -1.65 0.11
CA TYR A 194 -21.88 -1.29 -1.29
C TYR A 194 -23.03 -1.79 -2.17
N HIS A 195 -24.12 -1.04 -2.17
CA HIS A 195 -25.36 -1.38 -2.87
C HIS A 195 -25.74 -0.34 -3.92
N LYS A 196 -25.18 0.85 -3.83
CA LYS A 196 -25.45 1.98 -4.72
C LYS A 196 -24.15 2.64 -5.16
N LEU A 197 -24.16 3.29 -6.31
CA LEU A 197 -22.98 3.97 -6.86
C LEU A 197 -22.38 4.99 -5.87
N SER A 198 -23.24 5.71 -5.13
CA SER A 198 -22.85 6.67 -4.10
C SER A 198 -22.04 6.06 -2.95
N ASP A 199 -22.11 4.74 -2.73
CA ASP A 199 -21.33 4.08 -1.68
C ASP A 199 -19.84 4.06 -2.02
N PHE A 200 -19.50 4.14 -3.32
CA PHE A 200 -18.15 4.14 -3.86
C PHE A 200 -17.54 5.54 -4.00
N GLN A 201 -18.39 6.56 -4.07
CA GLN A 201 -18.02 7.97 -4.22
C GLN A 201 -17.73 8.62 -2.86
#